data_AF-A0A7C3W428-F1
#
_entry.id   AF-A0A7C3W428-F1
#
_cell.length_a   1.000
_cell.length_b   1.000
_cell.length_c   1.000
_cell.angle_alpha   90.00
_cell.angle_beta   90.00
_cell.angle_gamma   90.00
#
_symmetry.space_group_name_H-M   'P 1'
#
loop_
_entity.id
_entity.type
_entity.pdbx_description
1 polymer ?
#
loop_
_entity_poly.entity_id
_entity_poly.type
_entity_poly.pdbx_seq_one_letter_code
_entity_poly.pdbx_strand_id
1 'polypeptide(L)'
;MPIYEYRCHQCRRRVSIWWRTFSEAEQGTARCPRCGSENLSRIVSRVRLVRSGESRLDDLSDPSQFGDLDENDPRSLGRWMRRMGQEVGEDLGPEFDEVVDRLESGQSPEEIEKALPELAGPESGAEGDSYLD
;
A
#
# COMPACT_ATOMS: atom_id res chain seq x y z
N MET A 1 -6.48 5.59 -32.29
CA MET A 1 -7.77 4.87 -32.32
C MET A 1 -7.91 4.14 -31.00
N PRO A 2 -8.73 4.63 -30.06
CA PRO A 2 -8.74 4.11 -28.69
C PRO A 2 -9.48 2.77 -28.56
N ILE A 3 -8.98 1.90 -27.69
CA ILE A 3 -9.67 0.70 -27.23
C ILE A 3 -10.09 0.94 -25.79
N TYR A 4 -11.37 0.78 -25.50
CA TYR A 4 -11.90 0.92 -24.14
C TYR A 4 -12.55 -0.37 -23.67
N GLU A 5 -12.42 -0.63 -22.37
CA GLU A 5 -13.03 -1.79 -21.73
C GLU A 5 -14.40 -1.41 -21.14
N TYR A 6 -15.34 -2.34 -21.26
CA TYR A 6 -16.70 -2.19 -20.75
C TYR A 6 -17.15 -3.45 -20.01
N ARG A 7 -18.03 -3.29 -19.02
CA ARG A 7 -18.80 -4.37 -18.41
C ARG A 7 -20.24 -4.29 -18.87
N CYS A 8 -20.72 -5.33 -19.54
CA CYS A 8 -22.11 -5.44 -19.93
C CYS A 8 -22.97 -5.90 -18.74
N HIS A 9 -24.05 -5.18 -18.46
CA HIS A 9 -24.95 -5.52 -17.35
C HIS A 9 -25.93 -6.65 -17.69
N GLN A 10 -26.16 -6.94 -18.98
CA GLN A 10 -27.05 -8.02 -19.41
C GLN A 10 -26.35 -9.39 -19.39
N CYS A 11 -25.22 -9.55 -20.08
CA CYS A 11 -24.48 -10.82 -20.11
C CYS A 11 -23.36 -10.93 -19.05
N ARG A 12 -23.16 -9.89 -18.24
CA ARG A 12 -22.15 -9.81 -17.15
C ARG A 12 -20.71 -10.06 -17.58
N ARG A 13 -20.40 -9.89 -18.87
CA ARG A 13 -19.06 -10.08 -19.43
C ARG A 13 -18.32 -8.76 -19.62
N ARG A 14 -16.99 -8.82 -19.43
CA ARG A 14 -16.07 -7.75 -19.85
C ARG A 14 -15.84 -7.88 -21.35
N VAL A 15 -15.88 -6.76 -22.06
CA VAL A 15 -15.66 -6.67 -23.50
C VAL A 15 -14.79 -5.45 -23.80
N SER A 16 -13.95 -5.55 -24.83
CA SER A 16 -13.14 -4.44 -25.33
C SER A 16 -13.76 -3.94 -26.64
N ILE A 17 -14.00 -2.63 -26.73
CA ILE A 17 -14.56 -1.99 -27.93
C ILE A 17 -13.50 -1.06 -28.50
N TRP A 18 -13.23 -1.24 -29.78
CA TRP A 18 -12.34 -0.38 -30.56
C TRP A 18 -13.16 0.71 -31.24
N TRP A 19 -12.71 1.95 -31.13
CA TRP A 19 -13.35 3.12 -31.72
C TRP A 19 -12.44 3.74 -32.78
N ARG A 20 -13.04 4.25 -33.87
CA ARG A 20 -12.25 4.81 -34.97
C ARG A 20 -11.62 6.14 -34.61
N THR A 21 -12.34 6.94 -33.82
CA THR A 21 -11.89 8.25 -33.35
C THR A 21 -12.18 8.41 -31.87
N PHE A 22 -11.56 9.42 -31.23
CA PHE A 22 -11.88 9.77 -29.85
C PHE A 22 -13.31 10.30 -29.71
N SER A 23 -13.75 11.14 -30.65
CA SER A 23 -15.10 11.71 -30.66
C SER A 23 -16.19 10.64 -30.73
N GLU A 24 -15.97 9.58 -31.52
CA GLU A 24 -16.90 8.44 -31.59
C GLU A 24 -16.96 7.69 -30.26
N ALA A 25 -15.84 7.60 -29.53
CA ALA A 25 -15.80 6.93 -28.24
C ALA A 25 -16.44 7.74 -27.09
N GLU A 26 -16.54 9.07 -27.25
CA GLU A 26 -17.19 9.98 -26.31
C GLU A 26 -18.70 10.11 -26.56
N GLN A 27 -19.11 10.19 -27.83
CA GLN A 27 -20.49 10.47 -28.23
C GLN A 27 -21.26 9.21 -28.69
N GLY A 28 -20.55 8.17 -29.11
CA GLY A 28 -21.13 6.96 -29.66
C GLY A 28 -21.70 6.02 -28.58
N THR A 29 -22.75 5.30 -28.95
CA THR A 29 -23.37 4.29 -28.07
C THR A 29 -22.62 2.97 -28.16
N ALA A 30 -21.97 2.56 -27.07
CA ALA A 30 -21.31 1.27 -26.98
C ALA A 30 -22.34 0.12 -27.05
N ARG A 31 -22.08 -0.87 -27.91
CA ARG A 31 -22.88 -2.10 -28.01
C ARG A 31 -22.06 -3.32 -27.66
N CYS A 32 -22.64 -4.22 -26.88
CA CYS A 32 -21.97 -5.44 -26.47
C CYS A 32 -21.82 -6.40 -27.67
N PRO A 33 -20.59 -6.76 -28.09
CA PRO A 33 -20.39 -7.66 -29.23
C PRO A 33 -20.85 -9.11 -28.97
N ARG A 34 -21.27 -9.43 -27.74
CA ARG A 34 -21.71 -10.77 -27.34
C ARG A 34 -23.23 -10.94 -27.31
N CYS A 35 -23.97 -9.90 -26.92
CA CYS A 35 -25.42 -9.98 -26.72
C CYS A 35 -26.20 -8.82 -27.36
N GLY A 36 -25.53 -7.84 -27.97
CA GLY A 36 -26.17 -6.69 -28.61
C GLY A 36 -26.70 -5.60 -27.67
N SER A 37 -26.73 -5.85 -26.36
CA SER A 37 -27.14 -4.87 -25.34
C SER A 37 -26.37 -3.56 -25.43
N GLU A 38 -27.05 -2.45 -25.18
CA GLU A 38 -26.47 -1.10 -24.98
C GLU A 38 -26.22 -0.78 -23.50
N ASN A 39 -26.73 -1.61 -22.58
CA ASN A 39 -26.48 -1.46 -21.15
C ASN A 39 -25.05 -1.93 -20.77
N LEU A 40 -24.06 -1.05 -21.00
CA LEU A 40 -22.67 -1.24 -20.61
C LEU A 40 -22.14 -0.06 -19.79
N SER A 41 -21.28 -0.35 -18.82
CA SER A 41 -20.46 0.66 -18.12
C SER A 41 -19.01 0.55 -18.55
N ARG A 42 -18.37 1.69 -18.86
CA ARG A 42 -16.92 1.73 -19.12
C ARG A 42 -16.17 1.46 -17.83
N ILE A 43 -15.13 0.64 -17.91
CA ILE A 43 -14.28 0.30 -16.76
C ILE A 43 -12.83 0.67 -17.06
N VAL A 44 -12.11 1.03 -16.01
CA VAL A 44 -10.66 1.23 -16.04
C VAL A 44 -10.02 0.03 -15.37
N SER A 45 -9.08 -0.62 -16.05
CA SER A 45 -8.32 -1.72 -15.44
C SER A 45 -7.51 -1.21 -14.23
N ARG A 46 -7.44 -2.04 -13.18
CA ARG A 46 -6.58 -1.75 -12.03
C ARG A 46 -5.13 -1.84 -12.49
N VAL A 47 -4.40 -0.74 -12.39
CA VAL A 47 -2.96 -0.73 -12.63
C VAL A 47 -2.24 -1.16 -11.35
N ARG A 48 -1.16 -1.93 -11.49
CA ARG A 48 -0.22 -2.21 -10.41
C ARG A 48 1.07 -1.48 -10.75
N LEU A 49 1.46 -0.52 -9.90
CA LEU A 49 2.71 0.20 -10.05
C LEU A 49 3.83 -0.63 -9.43
N VAL A 50 4.87 -0.93 -10.19
CA VAL A 50 6.11 -1.50 -9.67
C VAL A 50 7.01 -0.32 -9.30
N ARG A 51 7.35 -0.18 -8.02
CA ARG A 51 8.19 0.91 -7.50
C ARG A 51 9.64 0.43 -7.36
N SER A 52 10.60 1.27 -7.72
CA SER A 52 12.03 1.08 -7.42
C SER A 52 12.31 1.39 -5.94
N GLY A 53 13.42 0.87 -5.40
CA GLY A 53 13.84 1.15 -4.02
C GLY A 53 14.13 2.64 -3.75
N GLU A 54 14.48 3.41 -4.78
CA GLU A 54 14.76 4.84 -4.65
C GLU A 54 13.47 5.67 -4.45
N SER A 55 12.38 5.35 -5.17
CA SER A 55 11.08 5.99 -4.95
C SER A 55 10.46 5.64 -3.60
N ARG A 56 10.83 4.49 -3.02
CA ARG A 56 10.42 4.08 -1.69
C ARG A 56 11.07 4.94 -0.60
N LEU A 57 12.36 5.24 -0.75
CA LEU A 57 13.10 6.07 0.17
C LEU A 57 12.68 7.55 0.10
N ASP A 58 12.33 8.03 -1.10
CA ASP A 58 11.80 9.38 -1.31
C ASP A 58 10.49 9.61 -0.53
N ASP A 59 9.58 8.62 -0.52
CA ASP A 59 8.33 8.65 0.26
C ASP A 59 8.58 8.73 1.79
N LEU A 60 9.70 8.21 2.31
CA LEU A 60 10.08 8.34 3.72
C LEU A 60 10.62 9.73 4.05
N SER A 61 11.17 10.43 3.06
CA SER A 61 11.71 11.78 3.23
C SER A 61 10.66 12.87 3.05
N ASP A 62 9.47 12.52 2.54
CA ASP A 62 8.38 13.46 2.32
C ASP A 62 7.63 13.77 3.63
N PRO A 63 7.76 14.98 4.19
CA PRO A 63 7.09 15.38 5.43
C PRO A 63 5.55 15.36 5.31
N SER A 64 4.99 15.39 4.10
CA SER A 64 3.54 15.29 3.89
C SER A 64 2.99 13.90 4.21
N GLN A 65 3.83 12.86 4.14
CA GLN A 65 3.46 11.48 4.50
C GLN A 65 3.41 11.25 6.02
N PHE A 66 3.97 12.19 6.80
CA PHE A 66 3.91 12.25 8.27
C PHE A 66 2.81 13.18 8.78
N GLY A 67 2.07 13.86 7.89
CA GLY A 67 1.04 14.84 8.27
C GLY A 67 -0.12 14.28 9.10
N ASP A 68 -0.34 12.96 9.05
CA ASP A 68 -1.34 12.24 9.85
C ASP A 68 -0.76 11.53 11.08
N LEU A 69 0.52 11.78 11.42
CA LEU A 69 1.15 11.20 12.61
C LEU A 69 0.75 12.02 13.84
N ASP A 70 -0.03 11.42 14.74
CA ASP A 70 -0.28 11.92 16.09
C ASP A 70 0.59 11.16 17.09
N GLU A 71 1.57 11.84 17.67
CA GLU A 71 2.49 11.28 18.67
C GLU A 71 1.78 10.83 19.96
N ASN A 72 0.56 11.31 20.20
CA ASN A 72 -0.23 10.96 21.38
C ASN A 72 -1.18 9.78 21.12
N ASP A 73 -1.32 9.34 19.87
CA ASP A 73 -2.16 8.19 19.51
C ASP A 73 -1.28 6.96 19.25
N PRO A 74 -1.33 5.92 20.12
CA PRO A 74 -0.55 4.70 19.93
C PRO A 74 -0.83 4.03 18.59
N ARG A 75 -2.06 4.14 18.06
CA ARG A 75 -2.40 3.56 16.76
C ARG A 75 -1.71 4.29 15.61
N SER A 76 -1.53 5.60 15.74
CA SER A 76 -0.84 6.43 14.75
C SER A 76 0.65 6.12 14.74
N LEU A 77 1.26 5.93 15.91
CA LEU A 77 2.64 5.45 16.05
C LEU A 77 2.82 4.04 15.45
N GLY A 78 1.92 3.10 15.74
CA GLY A 78 1.98 1.74 15.20
C GLY A 78 1.94 1.70 13.67
N ARG A 79 0.99 2.44 13.05
CA ARG A 79 0.90 2.54 11.58
C ARG A 79 2.16 3.14 10.96
N TRP A 80 2.78 4.09 11.65
CA TRP A 80 4.03 4.70 11.20
C TRP A 80 5.20 3.71 11.27
N MET A 81 5.38 3.01 12.39
CA MET A 81 6.42 2.00 12.56
C MET A 81 6.26 0.84 11.56
N ARG A 82 5.03 0.40 11.29
CA ARG A 82 4.72 -0.61 10.26
C ARG A 82 5.19 -0.17 8.87
N ARG A 83 4.95 1.10 8.52
CA ARG A 83 5.40 1.66 7.24
C ARG A 83 6.93 1.74 7.18
N MET A 84 7.57 2.21 8.24
CA MET A 84 9.03 2.27 8.32
C MET A 84 9.66 0.89 8.16
N GLY A 85 9.17 -0.14 8.86
CA GLY A 85 9.69 -1.51 8.74
C GLY A 85 9.58 -2.10 7.33
N GLN A 86 8.47 -1.82 6.63
CA GLN A 86 8.30 -2.26 5.23
C GLN A 86 9.29 -1.58 4.26
N GLU A 87 9.69 -0.35 4.53
CA GLU A 87 10.59 0.42 3.68
C GLU A 87 12.08 0.20 4.00
N VAL A 88 12.42 -0.12 5.26
CA VAL A 88 13.78 -0.53 5.66
C VAL A 88 14.17 -1.86 5.00
N GLY A 89 13.20 -2.66 4.55
CA GLY A 89 13.42 -3.79 3.63
C GLY A 89 14.11 -5.01 4.25
N GLU A 90 14.63 -4.87 5.46
CA GLU A 90 15.11 -5.93 6.33
C GLU A 90 13.98 -6.33 7.29
N ASP A 91 13.80 -7.64 7.48
CA ASP A 91 12.87 -8.15 8.47
C ASP A 91 13.43 -7.80 9.87
N LEU A 92 12.84 -6.78 10.50
CA LEU A 92 13.23 -6.28 11.83
C LEU A 92 12.94 -7.31 12.95
N GLY A 93 12.36 -8.45 12.60
CA GLY A 93 12.16 -9.59 13.45
C GLY A 93 10.76 -9.62 14.08
N PRO A 94 10.36 -10.79 14.61
CA PRO A 94 9.03 -11.01 15.18
C PRO A 94 8.74 -10.08 16.36
N GLU A 95 9.78 -9.66 17.08
CA GLU A 95 9.68 -8.77 18.22
C GLU A 95 9.22 -7.36 17.85
N PHE A 96 9.75 -6.82 16.75
CA PHE A 96 9.33 -5.53 16.22
C PHE A 96 7.88 -5.57 15.76
N ASP A 97 7.51 -6.63 15.02
CA ASP A 97 6.14 -6.83 14.55
C ASP A 97 5.13 -6.92 15.70
N GLU A 98 5.52 -7.57 16.80
CA GLU A 98 4.69 -7.71 17.99
C GLU A 98 4.47 -6.36 18.71
N VAL A 99 5.49 -5.51 18.79
CA VAL A 99 5.36 -4.13 19.31
C VAL A 99 4.42 -3.30 18.44
N VAL A 100 4.60 -3.37 17.12
CA VAL A 100 3.78 -2.65 16.14
C VAL A 100 2.32 -3.08 16.21
N ASP A 101 2.04 -4.38 16.30
CA ASP A 101 0.69 -4.93 16.43
C ASP A 101 -0.02 -4.43 17.70
N ARG A 102 0.71 -4.36 18.82
CA ARG A 102 0.15 -3.83 20.07
C ARG A 102 -0.17 -2.34 20.00
N LEU A 103 0.72 -1.54 19.40
CA LEU A 103 0.47 -0.12 19.16
C LEU A 103 -0.77 0.08 18.26
N GLU A 104 -0.88 -0.68 17.16
CA GLU A 104 -2.04 -0.64 16.27
C GLU A 104 -3.33 -1.12 16.97
N SER A 105 -3.22 -2.00 17.96
CA SER A 105 -4.35 -2.42 18.81
C SER A 105 -4.80 -1.34 19.81
N GLY A 106 -3.98 -0.31 20.03
CA GLY A 106 -4.25 0.83 20.90
C GLY A 106 -3.63 0.74 22.30
N GLN A 107 -2.69 -0.17 22.53
CA GLN A 107 -1.92 -0.20 23.77
C GLN A 107 -0.88 0.92 23.77
N SER A 108 -0.68 1.57 24.92
CA SER A 108 0.33 2.63 25.02
C SER A 108 1.75 2.04 25.02
N PRO A 109 2.79 2.82 24.65
CA PRO A 109 4.18 2.37 24.72
C PRO A 109 4.58 1.84 26.10
N GLU A 110 4.12 2.50 27.17
CA GLU A 110 4.39 2.13 28.56
C GLU A 110 3.77 0.77 28.95
N GLU A 111 2.56 0.47 28.42
CA GLU A 111 1.89 -0.82 28.64
C GLU A 111 2.63 -1.95 27.91
N ILE A 112 3.15 -1.66 26.72
CA ILE A 112 3.91 -2.61 25.90
C ILE A 112 5.25 -2.93 26.57
N GLU A 113 6.00 -1.93 27.01
CA GLU A 113 7.27 -2.12 27.75
C GLU A 113 7.09 -2.98 29.00
N LYS A 114 5.98 -2.78 29.72
CA LYS A 114 5.64 -3.58 30.90
C LYS A 114 5.25 -5.02 30.56
N ALA A 115 4.59 -5.23 29.43
CA ALA A 115 4.17 -6.56 28.97
C ALA A 115 5.32 -7.34 28.31
N LEU A 116 6.27 -6.63 27.72
CA LEU A 116 7.46 -7.15 27.04
C LEU A 116 8.75 -6.59 27.69
N PRO A 117 9.03 -6.92 28.97
CA PRO A 117 10.22 -6.43 29.65
C PRO A 117 11.52 -6.94 29.03
N GLU A 118 11.48 -8.02 28.24
CA GLU A 118 12.64 -8.56 27.50
C GLU A 118 13.03 -7.68 26.29
N LEU A 119 12.13 -6.82 25.80
CA LEU A 119 12.39 -5.91 24.67
C LEU A 119 12.80 -4.49 25.09
N ALA A 120 12.66 -4.15 26.37
CA ALA A 120 13.03 -2.86 26.95
C ALA A 120 14.49 -2.81 27.47
N GLY A 121 15.29 -3.85 27.21
CA GLY A 121 16.72 -4.00 27.59
C GLY A 121 17.67 -3.91 26.39
N PRO A 122 18.96 -3.58 26.58
CA PRO A 122 19.78 -2.84 25.62
C PRO A 122 20.31 -3.70 24.46
N GLU A 123 19.55 -3.83 23.38
CA GLU A 123 19.99 -4.55 22.18
C GLU A 123 19.80 -3.66 20.94
N SER A 124 20.64 -2.62 20.81
CA SER A 124 21.01 -2.09 19.49
C SER A 124 22.48 -2.38 19.26
N GLY A 125 22.73 -3.35 18.38
CA GLY A 125 24.02 -3.95 18.13
C GLY A 125 25.10 -2.96 17.73
N ALA A 126 26.20 -3.01 18.47
CA ALA A 126 27.53 -2.60 18.01
C ALA A 126 28.54 -3.68 18.45
N GLU A 127 28.34 -4.91 18.01
CA GLU A 127 29.45 -5.86 17.85
C GLU A 127 30.32 -5.36 16.69
N GLY A 128 31.28 -4.50 17.04
CA GLY A 128 32.38 -4.10 16.18
C GLY A 128 33.34 -5.27 16.02
N ASP A 129 33.35 -5.82 14.81
CA ASP A 129 34.20 -6.91 14.34
C ASP A 129 35.71 -6.58 14.45
N SER A 130 36.49 -7.59 14.84
CA SER A 130 37.94 -7.80 14.63
C SER A 130 38.99 -6.90 15.32
N TYR A 131 39.87 -7.52 16.13
CA TYR A 131 41.36 -7.47 16.05
C TYR A 131 41.96 -8.16 17.29
N LEU A 132 42.24 -9.47 17.20
CA LEU A 132 43.23 -10.14 18.03
C LEU A 132 44.48 -10.35 17.17
N ASP A 133 45.61 -9.96 17.76
CA ASP A 133 47.00 -10.12 17.33
C ASP A 133 47.37 -11.59 17.03
#